data_AF-A0A5J5KTN0-F1
#
_entry.id   AF-A0A5J5KTN0-F1
#
_cell.length_a   1.000
_cell.length_b   1.000
_cell.length_c   1.000
_cell.angle_alpha   90.00
_cell.angle_beta   90.00
_cell.angle_gamma   90.00
#
_symmetry.space_group_name_H-M   'P 1'
#
loop_
_entity.id
_entity.type
_entity.pdbx_description
1 polymer ?
#
loop_
_entity_poly.entity_id
_entity_poly.type
_entity_poly.pdbx_seq_one_letter_code
_entity_poly.pdbx_strand_id
1 'polypeptide(L)' 'MLNHSCVCPDALDRCDRCDLLLDFPGLHLVSVTQAPSGLVLEVESCVPVQGCPGCGVIATGHGRVVVEVIDAPWAG' A
#
# COMPACT_ATOMS: atom_id res chain seq x y z
N MET A 1 16.77 11.34 1.28
CA MET A 1 16.18 10.17 1.95
C MET A 1 14.75 10.54 2.25
N LEU A 2 13.81 10.13 1.39
CA LEU A 2 12.40 10.47 1.54
C LEU A 2 11.87 9.70 2.75
N ASN A 3 11.65 10.42 3.85
CA ASN A 3 10.90 9.94 4.99
C ASN A 3 9.47 9.68 4.49
N HIS A 4 9.16 8.43 4.19
CA HIS A 4 7.83 7.97 3.75
C HIS A 4 6.87 7.94 4.95
N SER A 5 6.82 9.04 5.73
CA SER A 5 5.86 9.20 6.82
C SER A 5 4.46 9.34 6.23
N CYS A 6 3.90 8.22 5.82
CA CYS A 6 2.48 8.04 5.67
C CYS A 6 1.83 8.36 7.01
N VAL A 7 0.78 9.16 6.99
CA VAL A 7 -0.09 9.35 8.16
C VAL A 7 -1.02 8.14 8.24
N CYS A 8 -0.46 6.93 8.25
CA CYS A 8 -1.18 5.76 8.70
C CYS A 8 -1.04 5.77 10.22
N PRO A 9 -2.10 5.49 10.99
CA PRO A 9 -1.93 5.33 12.43
C PRO A 9 -0.96 4.18 12.67
N ASP A 10 0.14 4.44 13.38
CA ASP A 10 1.10 3.44 13.90
C ASP A 10 0.41 2.32 14.71
N ALA A 11 -0.86 2.52 15.05
CA ALA A 11 -1.71 1.66 15.88
C ALA A 11 -2.09 0.29 15.26
N LEU A 12 -1.49 -0.13 14.15
CA LEU A 12 -1.82 -1.40 13.47
C LEU A 12 -0.76 -2.50 13.64
N ASP A 13 0.22 -2.35 14.54
CA ASP A 13 1.30 -3.35 14.77
C ASP A 13 2.00 -3.79 13.46
N ARG A 14 2.28 -2.82 12.59
CA ARG A 14 2.83 -3.08 11.25
C ARG A 14 4.33 -3.37 11.33
N CYS A 15 4.80 -4.30 10.51
CA CYS A 15 6.20 -4.69 10.46
C CYS A 15 6.90 -4.09 9.23
N ASP A 16 7.70 -3.04 9.42
CA ASP A 16 8.46 -2.37 8.34
C ASP A 16 9.37 -3.34 7.55
N ARG A 17 9.81 -4.42 8.19
CA ARG A 17 10.65 -5.44 7.54
C ARG A 17 9.87 -6.26 6.51
N CYS A 18 8.57 -6.48 6.72
CA CYS A 18 7.72 -7.21 5.78
C CYS A 18 7.46 -6.38 4.52
N ASP A 19 7.27 -5.06 4.66
CA ASP A 19 7.07 -4.15 3.52
C ASP A 19 8.32 -4.08 2.64
N LEU A 20 9.52 -4.08 3.26
CA LEU A 20 10.78 -4.09 2.53
C LEU A 20 10.98 -5.35 1.67
N LEU A 21 10.45 -6.51 2.11
CA LEU A 21 10.53 -7.75 1.33
C LEU A 21 9.63 -7.72 0.09
N LEU A 22 8.59 -6.88 0.07
CA LEU A 22 7.75 -6.70 -1.11
C LEU A 22 8.44 -5.86 -2.19
N ASP A 23 9.42 -5.02 -1.83
CA ASP A 23 10.12 -4.09 -2.71
C ASP A 23 9.19 -3.20 -3.58
N PHE A 24 7.96 -2.97 -3.10
CA PHE A 24 6.97 -2.09 -3.74
C PHE A 24 6.80 -0.79 -2.93
N PRO A 25 7.38 0.34 -3.39
CA PRO A 25 7.28 1.61 -2.68
C PRO A 25 5.82 2.06 -2.51
N GLY A 26 5.44 2.39 -1.28
CA GLY A 26 4.10 2.90 -0.97
C GLY A 26 3.02 1.83 -0.77
N LEU A 27 3.40 0.55 -0.74
CA LEU A 27 2.52 -0.53 -0.30
C LEU A 27 2.92 -1.01 1.11
N HIS A 28 1.94 -1.34 1.93
CA HIS A 28 2.12 -1.93 3.25
C HIS A 28 1.39 -3.26 3.35
N LEU A 29 2.05 -4.29 3.87
CA LEU A 29 1.48 -5.60 4.09
C LEU A 29 0.49 -5.56 5.25
N VAL A 30 -0.74 -5.98 4.98
CA VAL A 30 -1.83 -6.07 5.96
C VAL A 30 -1.98 -7.50 6.46
N SER A 31 -1.96 -8.47 5.55
CA SER A 31 -2.10 -9.88 5.90
C SER A 31 -1.46 -10.80 4.84
N VAL A 32 -1.16 -12.03 5.25
CA VAL A 32 -0.62 -13.08 4.38
C VAL A 32 -1.47 -14.33 4.56
N THR A 33 -1.99 -14.86 3.46
CA THR A 33 -2.72 -16.15 3.45
C THR A 33 -2.02 -17.13 2.54
N GLN A 34 -1.79 -18.35 3.02
CA GLN A 34 -1.26 -19.43 2.21
C GLN A 34 -2.38 -20.09 1.39
N ALA A 35 -2.22 -20.12 0.06
CA ALA A 35 -3.11 -20.78 -0.87
C ALA A 35 -2.38 -21.94 -1.58
N PRO A 36 -3.11 -22.88 -2.21
CA PRO A 36 -2.47 -24.00 -2.92
C PRO A 36 -1.51 -23.58 -4.04
N SER A 37 -1.74 -22.43 -4.68
CA SER A 37 -0.95 -21.91 -5.80
C SER A 37 0.13 -20.89 -5.39
N GLY A 38 0.23 -20.53 -4.10
CA GLY A 38 1.18 -19.52 -3.64
C GLY A 38 0.72 -18.75 -2.41
N LEU A 39 1.27 -17.56 -2.23
CA LEU A 39 0.88 -16.63 -1.16
C LEU A 39 -0.09 -15.58 -1.72
N VAL A 40 -1.18 -15.35 -1.00
CA VAL A 40 -2.07 -14.21 -1.20
C VAL A 40 -1.66 -13.14 -0.21
N LEU A 41 -1.27 -11.98 -0.72
CA LEU A 41 -0.82 -10.85 0.06
C LEU A 41 -1.91 -9.78 0.02
N GLU A 42 -2.46 -9.46 1.19
CA GLU A 42 -3.29 -8.28 1.31
C GLU A 42 -2.37 -7.10 1.60
N VAL A 43 -2.40 -6.11 0.71
CA VAL A 43 -1.59 -4.90 0.84
C VAL A 43 -2.49 -3.69 0.79
N GLU A 44 -2.14 -2.65 1.54
CA GLU A 44 -2.76 -1.34 1.39
C GLU A 44 -1.78 -0.37 0.74
N SER A 45 -2.30 0.47 -0.15
CA SER A 45 -1.54 1.60 -0.66
C SER A 45 -1.59 2.75 0.34
N CYS A 46 -0.45 3.40 0.50
CA CYS A 46 -0.40 4.71 1.11
C CYS A 46 -0.52 5.78 0.02
N VAL A 47 -1.47 6.70 0.20
CA VAL A 47 -1.58 7.90 -0.63
C VAL A 47 -1.27 9.10 0.26
N PRO A 48 -0.20 9.87 -0.03
CA PRO A 48 0.06 11.09 0.72
C PRO A 48 -1.12 12.04 0.54
N VAL A 49 -1.55 12.69 1.62
CA VAL A 49 -2.58 13.72 1.54
C VAL A 49 -2.05 14.87 0.67
N GLN A 50 -2.64 15.05 -0.51
CA GLN A 50 -2.31 16.14 -1.42
C GLN A 50 -3.56 16.97 -1.73
N GLY A 51 -3.41 18.28 -1.65
CA GLY A 51 -4.42 19.25 -2.10
C GLY A 51 -4.29 19.53 -3.60
N CYS A 52 -5.36 20.06 -4.20
CA CYS A 52 -5.33 20.56 -5.57
C CYS A 52 -4.24 21.64 -5.71
N PRO A 53 -3.30 21.52 -6.66
CA PRO A 53 -2.23 22.50 -6.83
C PRO A 53 -2.72 23.93 -7.13
N GLY A 54 -3.93 24.08 -7.69
CA GLY A 54 -4.49 25.38 -8.05
C GLY A 54 -5.24 26.10 -6.92
N CYS A 55 -5.95 25.37 -6.05
CA CYS A 55 -6.81 25.97 -5.03
C CYS A 55 -6.57 25.47 -3.60
N GLY A 56 -5.67 24.50 -3.40
CA GLY A 56 -5.32 23.97 -2.07
C GLY A 56 -6.38 23.06 -1.43
N VAL A 57 -7.53 22.86 -2.07
CA VAL A 57 -8.60 21.99 -1.55
C VAL A 57 -8.11 20.55 -1.47
N ILE A 58 -8.26 19.94 -0.30
CA ILE A 58 -7.98 18.52 -0.05
C ILE A 58 -9.27 17.74 -0.29
N ALA A 59 -9.26 16.83 -1.26
CA ALA A 59 -10.38 15.93 -1.48
C ALA A 59 -10.45 14.90 -0.35
N THR A 60 -11.65 14.68 0.19
CA THR A 60 -11.88 13.57 1.12
C THR A 60 -12.11 12.31 0.31
N GLY A 61 -11.28 11.28 0.52
CA GLY A 61 -11.47 9.98 -0.14
C GLY A 61 -12.75 9.29 0.38
N HIS A 62 -13.42 8.54 -0.48
CA HIS A 62 -14.64 7.78 -0.13
C HIS A 62 -14.33 6.43 0.55
N GLY A 63 -13.17 6.31 1.20
CA GLY A 63 -12.63 5.05 1.70
C GLY A 63 -11.71 4.35 0.71
N ARG A 64 -11.31 3.13 1.05
CA ARG A 64 -10.39 2.31 0.26
C ARG A 64 -11.16 1.40 -0.70
N VAL A 65 -10.62 1.21 -1.89
CA VAL A 65 -11.13 0.24 -2.88
C VAL A 65 -10.19 -0.97 -2.88
N VAL A 66 -10.76 -2.16 -2.75
CA VAL A 66 -10.02 -3.42 -2.85
C VAL A 66 -9.91 -3.80 -4.32
N VAL A 67 -8.68 -4.07 -4.77
CA VAL A 67 -8.38 -4.53 -6.12
C VAL A 67 -7.53 -5.78 -6.01
N GLU A 68 -7.95 -6.85 -6.67
CA GLU A 68 -7.16 -8.07 -6.78
C GLU A 68 -6.18 -7.94 -7.95
N VAL A 69 -4.91 -8.26 -7.68
CA VAL A 69 -3.82 -8.20 -8.65
C VAL A 69 -3.12 -9.56 -8.66
N ILE A 70 -2.73 -10.02 -9.85
CA ILE A 70 -1.91 -11.22 -10.01
C ILE A 70 -0.49 -10.83 -10.37
N ASP A 71 0.48 -11.53 -9.80
CA ASP A 71 1.87 -11.46 -10.26
C ASP A 71 1.95 -12.20 -11.61
N ALA A 72 2.08 -11.44 -12.70
CA ALA A 72 2.16 -11.99 -14.04
C ALA A 72 3.62 -11.93 -14.52
N PRO A 73 4.15 -13.03 -15.09
CA PRO A 73 5.49 -12.99 -15.67
C PRO A 73 5.53 -11.94 -16.78
N TRP A 74 6.54 -11.07 -16.76
CA TRP A 74 6.78 -10.15 -17.86
C TRP A 74 7.28 -10.96 -19.06
N ALA A 75 6.49 -10.99 -20.13
CA ALA A 75 6.96 -11.43 -21.45
C ALA A 75 7.58 -10.20 -22.11
N GLY A 76 8.92 -10.19 -22.22
CA GLY A 76 9.71 -9.05 -22.70
C GLY A 76 9.30 -8.47 -24.06
#